data_AF-A0A917PZA0-F1
#
_entry.id   AF-A0A917PZA0-F1
#
_cell.length_a   1.000
_cell.length_b   1.000
_cell.length_c   1.000
_cell.angle_alpha   90.00
_cell.angle_beta   90.00
_cell.angle_gamma   90.00
#
_symmetry.space_group_name_H-M   'P 1'
#
loop_
_entity.id
_entity.type
_entity.pdbx_description
1 polymer ?
#
loop_
_entity_poly.entity_id
_entity_poly.type
_entity_poly.pdbx_seq_one_letter_code
_entity_poly.pdbx_strand_id
1 'polypeptide(L)' 'MSLSKKVLFILFNVVYFTFDWIVLPYVPNPILFGWIPLQMFLLFTLPLVAATVWGFYFNNFFNTQKHVKYNTDGKEPAQ' A
#
# COMPACT_ATOMS: atom_id res chain seq x y z
N MET A 1 13.69 8.94 4.84
CA MET A 1 13.33 7.62 4.28
C MET A 1 14.29 7.27 3.14
N SER A 2 14.95 6.10 3.23
CA SER A 2 15.90 5.62 2.21
C SER A 2 15.21 5.33 0.87
N LEU A 3 15.93 5.57 -0.23
CA LEU A 3 15.51 5.27 -1.60
C LEU A 3 15.06 3.80 -1.74
N SER A 4 15.76 2.87 -1.10
CA SER A 4 15.45 1.43 -1.16
C SER A 4 14.06 1.10 -0.61
N LYS A 5 13.63 1.77 0.47
CA LYS A 5 12.28 1.56 1.05
C LYS A 5 11.17 2.11 0.15
N LYS A 6 11.45 3.19 -0.59
CA LYS A 6 10.53 3.76 -1.58
C LYS A 6 10.38 2.82 -2.79
N VAL A 7 11.51 2.35 -3.33
CA VAL A 7 11.53 1.39 -4.45
C VAL A 7 10.81 0.10 -4.07
N LEU A 8 11.06 -0.45 -2.87
CA LEU A 8 10.39 -1.65 -2.40
C LEU A 8 8.86 -1.47 -2.30
N PHE A 9 8.40 -0.30 -1.85
CA PHE A 9 6.97 0.01 -1.80
C PHE A 9 6.34 0.15 -3.19
N ILE A 10 7.05 0.74 -4.14
CA ILE A 10 6.59 0.82 -5.54
C ILE A 10 6.46 -0.60 -6.12
N LEU A 11 7.48 -1.44 -5.96
CA LEU A 11 7.46 -2.84 -6.42
C LEU A 11 6.31 -3.62 -5.77
N PHE A 12 6.10 -3.45 -4.46
CA PHE A 12 4.96 -4.04 -3.76
C PHE A 12 3.63 -3.65 -4.40
N ASN A 13 3.41 -2.36 -4.69
CA ASN A 13 2.16 -1.90 -5.30
C ASN A 13 1.98 -2.42 -6.73
N VAL A 14 3.04 -2.44 -7.55
CA VAL A 14 2.98 -2.99 -8.91
C VAL A 14 2.54 -4.46 -8.87
N VAL A 15 3.14 -5.26 -7.99
CA VAL A 15 2.77 -6.68 -7.82
C VAL A 15 1.34 -6.79 -7.30
N TYR A 16 1.00 -6.05 -6.25
CA TYR A 16 -0.35 -6.05 -5.65
C TYR A 16 -1.44 -5.77 -6.70
N PHE A 17 -1.33 -4.66 -7.43
CA PHE A 17 -2.33 -4.29 -8.43
C PHE A 17 -2.35 -5.24 -9.62
N THR A 18 -1.20 -5.79 -10.02
CA THR A 18 -1.15 -6.82 -11.06
C THR A 18 -1.92 -8.06 -10.62
N PHE A 19 -1.72 -8.52 -9.39
CA PHE A 19 -2.46 -9.65 -8.86
C PHE A 19 -3.96 -9.37 -8.75
N ASP A 20 -4.32 -8.22 -8.19
CA ASP A 20 -5.71 -7.82 -7.94
C ASP A 20 -6.53 -7.65 -9.24
N TRP A 21 -5.96 -6.96 -10.24
CA TRP A 21 -6.69 -6.59 -11.47
C TRP A 21 -6.50 -7.55 -12.64
N ILE A 22 -5.33 -8.20 -12.74
CA ILE A 22 -5.00 -9.04 -13.89
C ILE A 22 -5.09 -10.51 -13.52
N VAL A 23 -4.46 -10.94 -12.44
CA VAL A 23 -4.35 -12.37 -12.12
C VAL A 23 -5.65 -12.93 -11.53
N LEU A 24 -6.23 -12.26 -10.55
CA LEU A 24 -7.36 -12.74 -9.76
C LEU A 24 -8.58 -13.19 -10.60
N PRO A 25 -8.94 -12.51 -11.71
CA PRO A 25 -10.02 -12.98 -12.60
C PRO A 25 -9.79 -14.35 -13.22
N TYR A 26 -8.53 -14.74 -13.46
CA TYR A 26 -8.18 -16.03 -14.09
C TYR A 26 -7.83 -17.12 -13.08
N VAL A 27 -7.78 -16.80 -11.78
CA VAL A 27 -7.54 -17.79 -10.72
C VAL A 27 -8.74 -18.73 -10.63
N PRO A 28 -8.54 -20.07 -10.64
CA PRO A 28 -9.61 -21.03 -10.39
C PRO A 28 -10.37 -20.65 -9.12
N ASN A 29 -11.70 -20.75 -9.11
CA ASN A 29 -12.52 -20.25 -8.00
C ASN A 29 -13.15 -21.40 -7.19
N PRO A 30 -12.37 -22.25 -6.49
CA PRO A 30 -12.93 -23.26 -5.60
C PRO A 30 -13.63 -22.59 -4.42
N ILE A 31 -14.58 -23.32 -3.84
CA ILE A 31 -15.21 -22.93 -2.57
C ILE A 31 -14.24 -23.28 -1.44
N LEU A 32 -13.75 -22.26 -0.73
CA LEU A 32 -13.01 -22.42 0.50
C LEU A 32 -13.97 -22.60 1.68
N PHE A 33 -13.56 -23.44 2.63
CA PHE A 33 -14.28 -23.69 3.90
C PHE A 33 -15.76 -24.11 3.74
N GLY A 34 -16.20 -24.47 2.54
CA GLY A 34 -17.58 -24.85 2.23
C GLY A 34 -18.56 -23.69 2.04
N TRP A 35 -18.13 -22.42 2.14
CA TRP A 35 -19.07 -21.28 2.08
C TRP A 35 -18.55 -20.01 1.39
N ILE A 36 -17.25 -19.87 1.12
CA ILE A 36 -16.70 -18.66 0.48
C ILE A 36 -15.91 -18.98 -0.79
N PRO A 37 -16.24 -18.38 -1.95
CA PRO A 37 -15.41 -18.52 -3.15
C PRO A 37 -14.01 -17.95 -2.94
N LEU A 38 -12.97 -18.62 -3.45
CA LEU A 38 -11.58 -18.17 -3.34
C LEU A 38 -11.38 -16.73 -3.81
N GLN A 39 -12.00 -16.33 -4.92
CA GLN A 39 -11.87 -14.97 -5.44
C GLN A 39 -12.41 -13.93 -4.45
N MET A 40 -13.56 -14.19 -3.80
CA MET A 40 -14.09 -13.29 -2.78
C MET A 40 -13.19 -13.23 -1.55
N PHE A 41 -12.65 -14.38 -1.13
CA PHE A 41 -11.70 -14.43 -0.01
C PHE A 41 -10.43 -13.62 -0.31
N LEU A 42 -9.87 -13.75 -1.52
CA LEU A 42 -8.67 -13.02 -1.93
C LEU A 42 -8.96 -11.52 -2.07
N LEU A 43 -10.06 -11.12 -2.69
CA LEU A 43 -10.49 -9.72 -2.80
C LEU A 43 -10.71 -9.06 -1.44
N PHE A 44 -11.14 -9.83 -0.43
CA PHE A 44 -11.29 -9.31 0.93
C PHE A 44 -9.96 -9.22 1.68
N THR A 45 -9.10 -10.24 1.56
CA THR A 45 -7.88 -10.36 2.38
C THR A 45 -6.69 -9.57 1.82
N LEU A 46 -6.55 -9.47 0.50
CA LEU A 46 -5.45 -8.72 -0.14
C LEU A 46 -5.44 -7.24 0.30
N PRO A 47 -6.57 -6.50 0.31
CA PRO A 47 -6.61 -5.13 0.83
C PRO A 47 -6.18 -5.00 2.29
N LEU A 48 -6.47 -6.00 3.15
CA LEU A 48 -6.05 -5.96 4.56
C LEU A 48 -4.52 -6.03 4.69
N VAL A 49 -3.89 -6.89 3.88
CA VAL A 49 -2.42 -6.98 3.81
C VAL A 49 -1.84 -5.68 3.28
N ALA A 50 -2.41 -5.14 2.19
CA ALA A 50 -1.96 -3.87 1.61
C ALA A 50 -2.09 -2.71 2.59
N ALA A 51 -3.23 -2.57 3.28
CA ALA A 51 -3.47 -1.54 4.28
C ALA A 51 -2.43 -1.59 5.41
N THR A 52 -2.06 -2.80 5.84
CA THR A 52 -1.01 -3.00 6.86
C THR A 52 0.34 -2.48 6.37
N VAL A 53 0.75 -2.88 5.15
CA VAL A 53 2.02 -2.44 4.54
C VAL A 53 2.04 -0.92 4.34
N TRP A 54 0.94 -0.35 3.86
CA TRP A 54 0.77 1.09 3.67
C TRP A 54 0.86 1.84 5.01
N GLY A 55 0.22 1.33 6.05
CA GLY A 55 0.30 1.89 7.40
C GLY A 55 1.75 1.98 7.89
N PHE A 56 2.54 0.90 7.76
CA PHE A 56 3.96 0.91 8.12
C PHE A 56 4.77 1.88 7.28
N TYR A 57 4.54 1.89 5.96
CA TYR A 57 5.23 2.77 5.03
C TYR A 57 4.98 4.24 5.37
N PHE A 58 3.71 4.64 5.51
CA PHE A 58 3.34 6.02 5.78
C PHE A 58 3.74 6.47 7.17
N ASN A 59 3.62 5.62 8.19
CA ASN A 59 4.13 5.93 9.52
C ASN A 59 5.63 6.26 9.49
N ASN A 60 6.44 5.43 8.82
CA ASN A 60 7.88 5.68 8.66
C ASN A 60 8.18 6.93 7.79
N PHE A 61 7.36 7.18 6.77
CA PHE A 61 7.45 8.38 5.93
C PHE A 61 7.21 9.65 6.76
N PHE A 62 6.09 9.72 7.48
CA PHE A 62 5.75 10.88 8.32
C PHE A 62 6.73 11.05 9.49
N ASN A 63 7.23 9.96 10.08
CA ASN A 63 8.30 10.04 11.08
C ASN A 63 9.58 10.67 10.53
N THR A 64 9.91 10.42 9.26
CA THR A 64 11.02 11.13 8.60
C THR A 64 10.72 12.62 8.51
N GLN A 65 9.47 13.06 8.30
CA GLN A 65 9.17 14.46 8.04
C GLN A 65 8.95 15.32 9.30
N LYS A 66 8.97 14.72 10.51
CA LYS A 66 8.73 15.43 11.79
C LYS A 66 9.64 16.62 12.07
N HIS A 67 10.81 16.71 11.44
CA HIS A 67 11.76 17.81 11.60
C HIS A 67 11.59 18.94 10.58
N VAL A 68 10.73 18.75 9.57
CA VAL A 68 10.43 19.79 8.58
C VAL A 68 9.38 20.72 9.18
N LYS A 69 9.81 21.89 9.67
CA LYS A 69 8.89 22.96 10.05
C LYS A 69 8.28 23.53 8.78
N TYR A 70 7.00 23.27 8.54
CA TYR A 70 6.25 24.02 7.53
C TYR A 70 6.07 25.45 8.07
N ASN A 71 6.60 26.44 7.35
CA ASN A 71 6.34 27.83 7.68
C ASN A 71 4.84 28.06 7.41
N THR A 72 4.05 28.00 8.47
CA THR A 72 2.58 28.11 8.40
C THR A 72 2.13 29.57 8.50
N ASP A 73 3.08 30.49 8.58
CA ASP A 73 2.88 31.90 8.26
C ASP A 73 3.15 32.07 6.77
N GLY A 74 2.14 32.50 6.00
CA GLY A 74 2.22 32.75 4.56
C GLY A 74 3.15 33.90 4.16
N LYS A 75 4.41 33.86 4.59
CA LYS A 75 5.48 34.75 4.16
C LYS A 75 6.47 33.92 3.35
N GLU A 76 6.59 34.28 2.07
CA GLU A 76 7.63 33.78 1.17
C GLU A 76 9.01 33.82 1.85
N PRO A 77 9.87 32.82 1.63
CA PRO A 77 11.23 32.89 2.11
C PRO A 77 11.95 34.05 1.40
N ALA A 78 12.41 35.02 2.20
CA ALA A 78 13.32 36.05 1.72
C ALA A 78 14.59 35.38 1.16
N GLN A 79 14.92 35.74 -0.08
CA GLN A 79 16.12 35.32 -0.80
C GLN A 79 17.40 35.78 -0.11
#